data_AF-H2AUL7-F1
#
_entry.id   AF-H2AUL7-F1
#
_cell.length_a   1.000
_cell.length_b   1.000
_cell.length_c   1.000
_cell.angle_alpha   90.00
_cell.angle_beta   90.00
_cell.angle_gamma   90.00
#
_symmetry.space_group_name_H-M   'P 1'
#
loop_
_entity.id
_entity.type
_entity.pdbx_description
1 polymer ?
#
loop_
_entity_poly.entity_id
_entity_poly.type
_entity_poly.pdbx_seq_one_letter_code
_entity_poly.pdbx_strand_id
1 'polypeptide(L)'
;MDYLPFIDSTLPHEDAQNAINMRVKRALQEINEEIHPEVQKLLDNVGRRNIDDKLYESYLESEDEDAFLKAYRKECGGVDLMRYSMDNEQDVERLAISDSYLRHQCITLEKLMSRTIMNQWTMNNVFLQNLNEQVGSMVTKQKRKNEDLINYRIKLQKTQEKSIRKLEMEYNDALIDRIT
;
A
#
# COMPACT_ATOMS: atom_id res chain seq x y z
N MET A 1 -32.04 5.55 -1.66
CA MET A 1 -30.80 4.74 -1.59
C MET A 1 -30.82 3.59 -2.59
N ASP A 2 -31.98 3.01 -2.93
CA ASP A 2 -32.01 1.85 -3.81
C ASP A 2 -31.97 2.23 -5.31
N TYR A 3 -30.76 2.17 -5.87
CA TYR A 3 -30.49 2.01 -7.30
C TYR A 3 -30.11 0.55 -7.52
N LEU A 4 -30.72 -0.13 -8.50
CA LEU A 4 -30.55 -1.56 -8.75
C LEU A 4 -29.74 -1.77 -10.04
N PRO A 5 -28.39 -1.81 -9.99
CA PRO A 5 -27.55 -1.67 -11.18
C PRO A 5 -27.70 -2.79 -12.21
N PHE A 6 -28.16 -3.98 -11.79
CA PHE A 6 -28.36 -5.12 -12.69
C PHE A 6 -29.75 -5.14 -13.34
N ILE A 7 -30.69 -4.28 -12.90
CA ILE A 7 -32.02 -4.12 -13.49
C ILE A 7 -32.09 -2.80 -14.23
N ASP A 8 -31.68 -1.71 -13.57
CA ASP A 8 -31.63 -0.33 -14.06
C ASP A 8 -30.47 -0.14 -15.07
N SER A 9 -30.05 -1.23 -15.70
CA SER A 9 -28.92 -1.38 -16.64
C SER A 9 -29.06 -0.59 -17.93
N THR A 10 -30.20 0.10 -18.14
CA THR A 10 -30.26 1.22 -19.08
C THR A 10 -29.40 2.33 -18.53
N LEU A 11 -28.14 2.41 -19.00
CA LEU A 11 -27.26 3.55 -18.76
C LEU A 11 -28.09 4.83 -18.93
N PRO A 12 -28.15 5.71 -17.91
CA PRO A 12 -28.85 6.96 -18.07
C PRO A 12 -28.28 7.65 -19.31
N HIS A 13 -29.15 8.21 -20.15
CA HIS A 13 -28.73 9.06 -21.27
C HIS A 13 -27.66 10.04 -20.76
N GLU A 14 -26.66 10.38 -21.56
CA GLU A 14 -25.54 11.23 -21.13
C GLU A 14 -26.04 12.54 -20.46
N ASP A 15 -27.18 13.04 -20.94
CA ASP A 15 -27.92 14.17 -20.38
C ASP A 15 -28.43 13.95 -18.94
N ALA A 16 -28.90 12.75 -18.62
CA ALA A 16 -29.36 12.39 -17.29
C ALA A 16 -28.18 12.26 -16.31
N GLN A 17 -27.04 11.70 -16.75
CA GLN A 17 -25.82 11.68 -15.93
C GLN A 17 -25.31 13.11 -15.68
N ASN A 18 -25.30 13.96 -16.71
CA ASN A 18 -24.89 15.36 -16.58
C ASN A 18 -25.81 16.15 -15.65
N ALA A 19 -27.13 15.95 -15.73
CA ALA A 19 -28.10 16.57 -14.83
C ALA A 19 -27.92 16.12 -13.37
N ILE A 20 -27.64 14.83 -13.13
CA ILE A 20 -27.33 14.30 -11.79
C ILE A 20 -26.05 14.94 -11.27
N ASN A 21 -24.97 14.94 -12.05
CA ASN A 21 -23.68 15.51 -11.67
C ASN A 21 -23.78 17.00 -11.34
N MET A 22 -24.56 17.77 -12.11
CA MET A 22 -24.81 19.18 -11.83
C MET A 22 -25.58 19.41 -10.52
N ARG A 23 -26.56 18.56 -10.21
CA ARG A 23 -27.29 18.62 -8.93
C ARG A 23 -26.39 18.25 -7.75
N VAL A 24 -25.56 17.22 -7.90
CA VAL A 24 -24.57 16.83 -6.87
C VAL A 24 -23.58 17.96 -6.64
N LYS A 25 -23.01 18.57 -7.69
CA LYS A 25 -22.10 19.70 -7.57
C LYS A 25 -22.72 20.89 -6.84
N ARG A 26 -23.98 21.22 -7.15
CA ARG A 26 -24.70 22.30 -6.46
C ARG A 26 -24.93 21.99 -4.98
N ALA A 27 -25.33 20.76 -4.65
CA ALA A 27 -25.52 20.33 -3.27
C ALA A 27 -24.19 20.29 -2.49
N LEU A 28 -23.08 19.90 -3.13
CA LEU A 28 -21.76 19.94 -2.52
C LEU A 28 -21.27 21.37 -2.26
N GLN A 29 -21.63 22.34 -3.10
CA GLN A 29 -21.32 23.76 -2.86
C GLN A 29 -22.07 24.35 -1.65
N GLU A 30 -23.20 23.75 -1.26
CA GLU A 30 -23.99 24.17 -0.09
C GLU A 30 -23.48 23.54 1.21
N ILE A 31 -22.68 22.48 1.12
CA ILE A 31 -22.06 21.80 2.27
C ILE A 31 -20.66 22.39 2.44
N ASN A 32 -20.44 23.16 3.52
CA ASN A 32 -19.11 23.63 3.88
C ASN A 32 -18.14 22.44 3.95
N GLU A 33 -17.03 22.53 3.21
CA GLU A 33 -15.96 21.54 3.06
C GLU A 33 -15.13 21.38 4.35
N GLU A 34 -15.76 21.17 5.50
CA GLU A 34 -15.02 20.72 6.67
C GLU A 34 -14.60 19.26 6.44
N ILE A 35 -13.27 19.06 6.39
CA ILE A 35 -12.66 17.75 6.28
C ILE A 35 -13.24 16.85 7.37
N HIS A 36 -13.78 15.70 6.96
CA HIS A 36 -14.36 14.75 7.91
C HIS A 36 -13.36 14.43 9.03
N PRO A 37 -13.76 14.46 10.31
CA PRO A 37 -12.83 14.37 11.44
C PRO A 37 -11.98 13.09 11.45
N GLU A 38 -12.43 12.01 10.82
CA GLU A 38 -11.59 10.81 10.65
C GLU A 38 -10.52 10.95 9.58
N VAL A 39 -10.77 11.71 8.51
CA VAL A 39 -9.78 12.04 7.49
C VAL A 39 -8.75 13.01 8.08
N GLN A 40 -9.20 13.96 8.90
CA GLN A 40 -8.33 14.85 9.65
C GLN A 40 -7.39 14.06 10.57
N LYS A 41 -7.91 13.10 11.35
CA LYS A 41 -7.09 12.21 12.20
C LYS A 41 -6.07 11.38 11.41
N LEU A 42 -6.41 10.96 10.20
CA LEU A 42 -5.46 10.22 9.35
C LEU A 42 -4.33 11.14 8.87
N LEU A 43 -4.65 12.36 8.43
CA LEU A 43 -3.66 13.37 8.04
C LEU A 43 -2.75 13.76 9.21
N ASP A 44 -3.33 13.98 10.40
CA ASP A 44 -2.60 14.33 11.62
C ASP A 44 -1.67 13.19 12.08
N ASN A 45 -1.99 11.93 11.74
CA ASN A 45 -1.16 10.76 12.05
C ASN A 45 -0.03 10.51 11.03
N VAL A 46 -0.07 11.12 9.84
CA VAL A 46 1.06 11.04 8.89
C VAL A 46 2.27 11.79 9.44
N GLY A 47 2.05 12.93 10.12
CA GLY A 47 3.10 13.73 10.76
C GLY A 47 3.70 13.13 12.04
N ARG A 48 3.51 11.84 12.34
CA ARG A 48 4.14 11.16 13.49
C ARG A 48 5.28 10.22 13.11
N ARG A 49 5.67 10.16 11.83
CA ARG A 49 6.88 9.45 11.35
C ARG A 49 8.15 10.32 11.36
N ASN A 50 8.09 11.49 11.99
CA ASN A 50 9.05 12.60 11.87
C ASN A 50 10.43 12.40 12.54
N ILE A 51 10.85 11.19 12.89
CA ILE A 51 12.22 10.99 13.41
C ILE A 51 13.19 10.68 12.25
N ASP A 52 12.78 9.86 11.28
CA ASP A 52 13.59 9.60 10.08
C ASP A 52 13.47 10.71 9.03
N ASP A 53 12.28 11.30 8.87
CA ASP A 53 12.05 12.33 7.85
C ASP A 53 12.83 13.62 8.14
N LYS A 54 12.95 14.04 9.42
CA LYS A 54 13.76 15.20 9.80
C LYS A 54 15.25 15.02 9.54
N LEU A 55 15.74 13.79 9.68
CA LEU A 55 17.14 13.45 9.41
C LEU A 55 17.42 13.50 7.89
N TYR A 56 16.49 12.98 7.09
CA TYR A 56 16.53 13.03 5.64
C TYR A 56 16.38 14.46 5.09
N GLU A 57 15.51 15.28 5.69
CA GLU A 57 15.37 16.71 5.38
C GLU A 57 16.66 17.47 5.68
N SER A 58 17.29 17.24 6.84
CA SER A 58 18.57 17.89 7.18
C SER A 58 19.74 17.51 6.26
N TYR A 59 19.71 16.30 5.70
CA TYR A 59 20.66 15.84 4.68
C TYR A 59 20.40 16.51 3.33
N LEU A 60 19.14 16.61 2.90
CA LEU A 60 18.72 17.27 1.66
C LEU A 60 19.02 18.78 1.65
N GLU A 61 18.96 19.43 2.82
CA GLU A 61 19.25 20.86 2.97
C GLU A 61 20.76 21.18 3.07
N SER A 62 21.62 20.17 3.21
CA SER A 62 23.06 20.38 3.23
C SER A 62 23.61 20.51 1.81
N GLU A 63 24.09 21.70 1.44
CA GLU A 63 24.77 21.94 0.16
C GLU A 63 26.16 21.24 0.09
N ASP A 64 26.68 20.84 1.25
CA ASP A 64 27.97 20.16 1.42
C ASP A 64 27.79 18.90 2.28
N GLU A 65 27.60 17.78 1.59
CA GLU A 65 27.41 16.44 2.15
C GLU A 65 28.55 16.04 3.12
N ASP A 66 29.78 16.45 2.80
CA ASP A 66 30.97 16.11 3.60
C ASP A 66 30.98 16.85 4.95
N ALA A 67 30.49 18.09 4.98
CA ALA A 67 30.37 18.86 6.22
C ALA A 67 29.32 18.26 7.16
N PHE A 68 28.18 17.84 6.61
CA PHE A 68 27.11 17.17 7.38
C PHE A 68 27.59 15.83 7.94
N LEU A 69 28.18 14.97 7.09
CA LEU A 69 28.71 13.67 7.51
C LEU A 69 29.80 13.80 8.58
N LYS A 70 30.61 14.86 8.55
CA LYS A 70 31.66 15.13 9.53
C LYS A 70 31.11 15.61 10.88
N ALA A 71 30.07 16.44 10.88
CA ALA A 71 29.37 16.85 12.09
C ALA A 71 28.64 15.66 12.74
N TYR A 72 27.96 14.85 11.92
CA TYR A 72 27.23 13.66 12.38
C TYR A 72 28.16 12.59 12.99
N ARG A 73 29.30 12.28 12.35
CA ARG A 73 30.31 11.35 12.91
C ARG A 73 30.91 11.83 14.23
N LYS A 74 30.88 13.13 14.51
CA LYS A 74 31.37 13.71 15.76
C LYS A 74 30.37 13.54 16.90
N GLU A 75 29.07 13.51 16.59
CA GLU A 75 27.99 13.42 17.56
C GLU A 75 27.57 11.97 17.83
N CYS A 76 27.49 11.16 16.78
CA CYS A 76 27.34 9.71 16.87
C CYS A 76 28.73 9.10 16.79
N GLY A 77 29.32 8.70 17.93
CA GLY A 77 30.63 8.04 18.01
C GLY A 77 30.71 6.82 17.08
N GLY A 78 31.12 7.06 15.84
CA GLY A 78 31.16 6.07 14.79
C GLY A 78 32.36 5.15 14.94
N VAL A 79 32.37 4.09 14.13
CA VAL A 79 33.55 3.22 13.99
C VAL A 79 34.69 4.06 13.41
N ASP A 80 35.81 4.15 14.13
CA ASP A 80 37.00 4.83 13.66
C ASP A 80 37.62 4.07 12.48
N LEU A 81 37.34 4.55 11.27
CA LEU A 81 37.85 3.97 10.03
C LEU A 81 39.34 4.21 9.83
N MET A 82 39.96 5.14 10.58
CA MET A 82 41.41 5.38 10.51
C MET A 82 42.22 4.18 11.02
N ARG A 83 41.60 3.30 11.81
CA ARG A 83 42.18 2.00 12.21
C ARG A 83 42.40 1.04 11.03
N TYR A 84 41.71 1.28 9.92
CA TYR A 84 41.83 0.49 8.69
C TYR A 84 42.58 1.24 7.57
N SER A 85 43.08 2.46 7.84
CA SER A 85 43.90 3.20 6.86
C SER A 85 45.28 2.55 6.72
N MET A 86 45.66 2.26 5.48
CA MET A 86 46.93 1.63 5.10
C MET A 86 48.07 2.65 4.91
N ASP A 87 47.85 3.92 5.25
CA ASP A 87 48.76 5.03 4.89
C ASP A 87 50.09 5.03 5.66
N ASN A 88 50.25 4.16 6.66
CA ASN A 88 51.48 3.99 7.45
C ASN A 88 51.89 2.51 7.50
N GLU A 89 52.63 2.05 6.50
CA GLU A 89 53.08 0.66 6.34
C GLU A 89 54.08 0.18 7.41
N GLN A 90 54.62 1.08 8.24
CA GLN A 90 55.62 0.76 9.27
C GLN A 90 55.04 0.57 10.68
N ASP A 91 53.72 0.74 10.85
CA ASP A 91 53.07 0.56 12.15
C ASP A 91 52.69 -0.92 12.38
N VAL A 92 53.39 -1.56 13.32
CA VAL A 92 53.25 -2.98 13.64
C VAL A 92 51.84 -3.32 14.13
N GLU A 93 51.18 -2.41 14.85
CA GLU A 93 49.80 -2.64 15.30
C GLU A 93 48.82 -2.66 14.13
N ARG A 94 49.02 -1.79 13.12
CA ARG A 94 48.19 -1.78 11.90
C ARG A 94 48.40 -3.02 11.05
N LEU A 95 49.63 -3.52 10.95
CA LEU A 95 49.93 -4.77 10.27
C LEU A 95 49.23 -5.97 10.94
N ALA A 96 49.20 -6.00 12.27
CA ALA A 96 48.46 -7.04 13.01
C ALA A 96 46.94 -6.95 12.81
N ILE A 97 46.38 -5.74 12.75
CA ILE A 97 44.96 -5.53 12.42
C ILE A 97 44.67 -6.03 11.00
N SER A 98 45.51 -5.67 10.03
CA SER A 98 45.34 -6.09 8.63
C SER A 98 45.42 -7.61 8.46
N ASP A 99 46.40 -8.27 9.11
CA ASP A 99 46.53 -9.74 9.10
C ASP A 99 45.30 -10.41 9.75
N SER A 100 44.82 -9.88 10.88
CA SER A 100 43.63 -10.41 11.54
C SER A 100 42.38 -10.32 10.66
N TYR A 101 42.24 -9.23 9.90
CA TYR A 101 41.12 -9.02 8.99
C TYR A 101 41.21 -9.93 7.76
N LEU A 102 42.40 -10.06 7.17
CA LEU A 102 42.65 -10.99 6.07
C LEU A 102 42.33 -12.43 6.48
N ARG A 103 42.77 -12.84 7.67
CA ARG A 103 42.48 -14.17 8.20
C ARG A 103 41.00 -14.40 8.46
N HIS A 104 40.28 -13.39 8.96
CA HIS A 104 38.83 -13.43 9.09
C HIS A 104 38.15 -13.60 7.72
N GLN A 105 38.58 -12.85 6.70
CA GLN A 105 38.06 -12.97 5.34
C GLN A 105 38.31 -14.36 4.76
N CYS A 106 39.53 -14.90 4.85
CA CYS A 106 39.83 -16.26 4.39
C CYS A 106 38.94 -17.30 5.08
N ILE A 107 38.79 -17.24 6.40
CA ILE A 107 37.90 -18.15 7.15
C ILE A 107 36.45 -18.03 6.69
N THR A 108 35.97 -16.80 6.49
CA THR A 108 34.59 -16.54 6.07
C THR A 108 34.33 -17.10 4.68
N LEU A 109 35.23 -16.85 3.73
CA LEU A 109 35.11 -17.32 2.36
C LEU A 109 35.21 -18.85 2.26
N GLU A 110 36.20 -19.45 2.92
CA GLU A 110 36.48 -20.89 2.80
C GLU A 110 35.52 -21.75 3.61
N LYS A 111 35.20 -21.36 4.85
CA LYS A 111 34.50 -22.23 5.81
C LYS A 111 33.03 -21.90 6.00
N LEU A 112 32.65 -20.63 5.90
CA LEU A 112 31.28 -20.18 6.19
C LEU A 112 30.47 -20.04 4.91
N MET A 113 30.89 -19.19 3.98
CA MET A 113 30.13 -18.90 2.77
C MET A 113 29.85 -20.14 1.92
N SER A 114 30.86 -21.01 1.74
CA SER A 114 30.73 -22.26 1.00
C SER A 114 29.66 -23.21 1.59
N ARG A 115 29.40 -23.12 2.90
CA ARG A 115 28.45 -23.99 3.62
C ARG A 115 27.09 -23.33 3.82
N THR A 116 27.02 -22.01 3.91
CA THR A 116 25.79 -21.30 4.29
C THR A 116 25.05 -20.71 3.10
N ILE A 117 25.75 -20.23 2.07
CA ILE A 117 25.10 -19.50 0.95
C ILE A 117 24.10 -20.38 0.23
N MET A 118 24.49 -21.60 -0.14
CA MET A 118 23.59 -22.51 -0.86
C MET A 118 22.34 -22.85 -0.04
N ASN A 119 22.53 -23.16 1.25
CA ASN A 119 21.43 -23.49 2.15
C ASN A 119 20.48 -22.30 2.36
N GLN A 120 21.02 -21.09 2.53
CA GLN A 120 20.23 -19.86 2.66
C GLN A 120 19.45 -19.58 1.36
N TRP A 121 20.09 -19.74 0.20
CA TRP A 121 19.44 -19.58 -1.10
C TRP A 121 18.31 -20.58 -1.30
N THR A 122 18.54 -21.86 -0.97
CA THR A 122 17.50 -22.89 -1.05
C THR A 122 16.32 -22.57 -0.11
N MET A 123 16.58 -22.22 1.14
CA MET A 123 15.53 -21.87 2.10
C MET A 123 14.72 -20.64 1.64
N ASN A 124 15.41 -19.59 1.18
CA ASN A 124 14.75 -18.38 0.70
C ASN A 124 13.88 -18.66 -0.53
N ASN A 125 14.37 -19.47 -1.48
CA ASN A 125 13.60 -19.84 -2.66
C ASN A 125 12.35 -20.65 -2.29
N VAL A 126 12.47 -21.63 -1.39
CA VAL A 126 11.32 -22.40 -0.89
C VAL A 126 10.32 -21.49 -0.19
N PHE A 127 10.79 -20.56 0.65
CA PHE A 127 9.95 -19.59 1.33
C PHE A 127 9.18 -18.71 0.33
N LEU A 128 9.87 -18.16 -0.68
CA LEU A 128 9.27 -17.33 -1.72
C LEU A 128 8.23 -18.10 -2.54
N GLN A 129 8.52 -19.36 -2.88
CA GLN A 129 7.57 -20.21 -3.59
C GLN A 129 6.30 -20.43 -2.76
N ASN A 130 6.44 -20.81 -1.49
CA ASN A 130 5.32 -21.01 -0.58
C ASN A 130 4.48 -19.73 -0.40
N LEU A 131 5.15 -18.57 -0.27
CA LEU A 131 4.49 -17.28 -0.17
C LEU A 131 3.66 -16.99 -1.43
N ASN A 132 4.23 -17.23 -2.61
CA ASN A 132 3.55 -17.02 -3.88
C ASN A 132 2.31 -17.92 -4.03
N GLU A 133 2.43 -19.20 -3.65
CA GLU A 133 1.31 -20.15 -3.65
C GLU A 133 0.19 -19.71 -2.68
N GLN A 134 0.55 -19.24 -1.48
CA GLN A 134 -0.42 -18.71 -0.51
C GLN A 134 -1.14 -17.48 -1.04
N VAL A 135 -0.41 -16.51 -1.59
CA VAL A 135 -1.01 -15.30 -2.19
C VAL A 135 -1.93 -15.67 -3.36
N GLY A 136 -1.49 -16.57 -4.24
CA GLY A 136 -2.31 -17.08 -5.34
C GLY A 136 -3.60 -17.76 -4.87
N SER A 137 -3.53 -18.54 -3.79
CA SER A 137 -4.70 -19.14 -3.14
C SER A 137 -5.66 -18.08 -2.58
N MET A 138 -5.13 -17.05 -1.91
CA MET A 138 -5.93 -15.95 -1.37
C MET A 138 -6.63 -15.16 -2.48
N VAL A 139 -5.92 -14.82 -3.56
CA VAL A 139 -6.50 -14.14 -4.73
C VAL A 139 -7.64 -14.98 -5.32
N THR A 140 -7.43 -16.28 -5.49
CA THR A 140 -8.44 -17.19 -6.04
C THR A 140 -9.67 -17.27 -5.14
N LYS A 141 -9.48 -17.38 -3.82
CA LYS A 141 -10.58 -17.37 -2.84
C LYS A 141 -11.35 -16.05 -2.86
N GLN A 142 -10.66 -14.92 -2.94
CA GLN A 142 -11.30 -13.60 -2.95
C GLN A 142 -12.07 -13.35 -4.25
N LYS A 143 -11.54 -13.79 -5.40
CA LYS A 143 -12.26 -13.76 -6.68
C LYS A 143 -13.58 -14.53 -6.61
N ARG A 144 -13.54 -15.77 -6.13
CA ARG A 144 -14.75 -16.59 -5.94
C ARG A 144 -15.76 -15.93 -5.00
N LYS A 145 -15.31 -15.40 -3.86
CA LYS A 145 -16.21 -14.66 -2.94
C LYS A 145 -16.86 -13.45 -3.60
N ASN A 146 -16.11 -12.70 -4.40
CA ASN A 146 -16.66 -11.55 -5.13
C ASN A 146 -17.69 -12.01 -6.18
N GLU A 147 -17.41 -13.06 -6.93
CA GLU A 147 -18.33 -13.66 -7.89
C GLU A 147 -19.62 -14.14 -7.21
N ASP A 148 -19.51 -14.82 -6.06
CA ASP A 148 -20.65 -15.29 -5.28
C ASP A 148 -21.52 -14.11 -4.79
N LEU A 149 -20.90 -13.03 -4.31
CA LEU A 149 -21.60 -11.82 -3.89
C LEU A 149 -22.30 -11.12 -5.06
N ILE A 150 -21.65 -11.05 -6.23
CA ILE A 150 -22.26 -10.50 -7.45
C ILE A 150 -23.46 -11.35 -7.87
N ASN A 151 -23.30 -12.67 -7.92
CA ASN A 151 -24.37 -13.60 -8.25
C ASN A 151 -25.55 -13.50 -7.28
N TYR A 152 -25.27 -13.35 -5.98
CA TYR A 152 -26.28 -13.10 -4.97
C TYR A 152 -27.03 -11.79 -5.23
N ARG A 153 -26.31 -10.68 -5.48
CA ARG A 153 -26.92 -9.39 -5.82
C ARG A 153 -27.80 -9.48 -7.06
N ILE A 154 -27.34 -10.15 -8.13
CA ILE A 154 -28.13 -10.35 -9.35
C ILE A 154 -29.43 -11.09 -9.06
N LYS A 155 -29.38 -12.18 -8.28
CA LYS A 155 -30.58 -12.95 -7.91
C LYS A 155 -31.57 -12.14 -7.08
N LEU A 156 -31.07 -11.40 -6.09
CA LEU A 156 -31.88 -10.55 -5.22
C LEU A 156 -32.58 -9.47 -6.04
N GLN A 157 -31.83 -8.77 -6.88
CA GLN A 157 -32.37 -7.74 -7.75
C GLN A 157 -33.44 -8.32 -8.68
N LYS A 158 -33.16 -9.39 -9.44
CA LYS A 158 -34.19 -10.04 -10.29
C LYS A 158 -35.47 -10.43 -9.56
N THR A 159 -35.38 -10.72 -8.26
CA THR A 159 -36.57 -11.02 -7.43
C THR A 159 -37.34 -9.74 -7.10
N GLN A 160 -36.63 -8.66 -6.77
CA GLN A 160 -37.21 -7.33 -6.57
C GLN A 160 -37.86 -6.79 -7.85
N GLU A 161 -37.24 -6.96 -9.02
CA GLU A 161 -37.80 -6.53 -10.32
C GLU A 161 -39.20 -7.10 -10.55
N LYS A 162 -39.37 -8.41 -10.30
CA LYS A 162 -40.69 -9.06 -10.44
C LYS A 162 -41.73 -8.46 -9.50
N SER A 163 -41.31 -8.12 -8.28
CA SER A 163 -42.17 -7.53 -7.26
C SER A 163 -42.55 -6.09 -7.63
N ILE A 164 -41.59 -5.30 -8.13
CA ILE A 164 -41.80 -3.93 -8.62
C ILE A 164 -42.76 -3.94 -9.80
N ARG A 165 -42.54 -4.77 -10.82
CA ARG A 165 -43.45 -4.86 -11.97
C ARG A 165 -44.87 -5.22 -11.58
N LYS A 166 -45.03 -6.12 -10.59
CA LYS A 166 -46.36 -6.48 -10.08
C LYS A 166 -47.05 -5.28 -9.43
N LEU A 167 -46.33 -4.53 -8.60
CA LEU A 167 -46.84 -3.30 -7.98
C LEU A 167 -47.17 -2.22 -9.01
N GLU A 168 -46.36 -2.08 -10.07
CA GLU A 168 -46.63 -1.15 -11.17
C GLU A 168 -47.91 -1.51 -11.92
N MET A 169 -48.15 -2.79 -12.20
CA MET A 169 -49.39 -3.25 -12.82
C MET A 169 -50.60 -3.00 -11.91
N GLU A 170 -50.53 -3.41 -10.64
CA GLU A 170 -51.59 -3.17 -9.66
C GLU A 170 -51.90 -1.67 -9.49
N TYR A 171 -50.86 -0.82 -9.50
CA TYR A 171 -51.00 0.63 -9.44
C TYR A 171 -51.70 1.18 -10.68
N ASN A 172 -51.28 0.76 -11.89
CA ASN A 172 -51.87 1.23 -13.14
C ASN A 172 -53.34 0.80 -13.27
N ASP A 173 -53.67 -0.44 -12.89
CA ASP A 173 -55.05 -0.95 -12.88
C ASP A 173 -55.92 -0.12 -11.93
N ALA A 174 -55.45 0.13 -10.71
CA ALA A 174 -56.15 0.99 -9.76
C ALA A 174 -56.29 2.45 -10.23
N LEU A 175 -55.36 2.93 -11.06
CA LEU A 175 -55.41 4.27 -11.64
C LEU A 175 -56.47 4.34 -12.74
N ILE A 176 -56.53 3.32 -13.60
CA ILE A 176 -57.53 3.20 -14.67
C ILE A 176 -58.92 3.13 -14.04
N ASP A 177 -59.12 2.27 -13.04
CA ASP A 177 -60.40 2.11 -12.32
C ASP A 177 -60.89 3.39 -11.63
N ARG A 178 -60.01 4.36 -11.35
CA ARG A 178 -60.39 5.66 -10.77
C ARG A 178 -60.61 6.77 -11.81
N ILE A 179 -60.15 6.56 -13.04
CA ILE A 179 -60.27 7.53 -14.14
C ILE A 179 -61.49 7.21 -15.02
N THR A 180 -61.88 5.94 -15.14
CA THR A 180 -63.15 5.49 -15.74
C THR A 180 -64.28 5.43 -14.72
#